data_AF-A0A2V6S236-F1
#
_entry.id   AF-A0A2V6S236-F1
#
_cell.length_a   1.000
_cell.length_b   1.000
_cell.length_c   1.000
_cell.angle_alpha   90.00
_cell.angle_beta   90.00
_cell.angle_gamma   90.00
#
_symmetry.space_group_name_H-M   'P 1'
#
loop_
_entity.id
_entity.type
_entity.pdbx_description
1 polymer ?
#
loop_
_entity_poly.entity_id
_entity_poly.type
_entity_poly.pdbx_seq_one_letter_code
_entity_poly.pdbx_strand_id
1 'polypeptide(L)'
;MHGVFTAEEMRRLDRRAITELGIPGATLMENAGRGAAARIVALLGRLKATRRGARVAVVCGKGGNGGDGFVVARWLKRSGVRPDVLLAFPEGEIGGDAGGKLRELRRSGVRPWLVEDAHAAAEALARADVIVDALLGTGSRGAPEGRVARLIELINASGRPVAALDVPSGVSADGDPPAGPAIRATLTLTFGGFKRGLVCGPGAALAGRVEVVPIGIPAGEVLRGVATFVLDAADVASHFPPRPRDAHKGTYGHLLVVAGSLGKSGAAALAAAAALRSGVGLVTVATPASQQPVVAGLVREAMTEPLPETGARTFALKAREVVAELAAPRDAVALGPGIGLDEETRAAARALVQELPKPMAVDADGLSALAGHLEALRAA
;
A
#
# COMPACT_ATOMS: atom_id res chain seq x y z
N MET A 1 0.98 13.10 2.40
CA MET A 1 -0.24 12.48 1.83
C MET A 1 -0.17 12.30 0.33
N HIS A 2 -0.07 11.04 -0.11
CA HIS A 2 -0.13 10.67 -1.52
C HIS A 2 -1.46 9.97 -1.83
N GLY A 3 -2.21 10.48 -2.81
CA GLY A 3 -3.49 9.89 -3.20
C GLY A 3 -3.36 8.46 -3.75
N VAL A 4 -4.32 7.61 -3.40
CA VAL A 4 -4.52 6.26 -3.94
C VAL A 4 -5.78 6.26 -4.77
N PHE A 5 -5.70 5.69 -5.96
CA PHE A 5 -6.74 5.76 -6.98
C PHE A 5 -7.08 4.37 -7.49
N THR A 6 -8.36 4.18 -7.80
CA THR A 6 -8.82 3.13 -8.69
C THR A 6 -8.47 3.43 -10.15
N ALA A 7 -8.54 2.42 -11.01
CA ALA A 7 -8.35 2.60 -12.45
C ALA A 7 -9.35 3.61 -13.03
N GLU A 8 -10.59 3.63 -12.54
CA GLU A 8 -11.61 4.55 -13.04
C GLU A 8 -11.38 5.99 -12.57
N GLU A 9 -10.94 6.20 -11.32
CA GLU A 9 -10.58 7.53 -10.83
C GLU A 9 -9.40 8.13 -11.61
N MET A 10 -8.40 7.31 -11.96
CA MET A 10 -7.30 7.74 -12.81
C MET A 10 -7.76 8.11 -14.22
N ARG A 11 -8.64 7.30 -14.85
CA ARG A 11 -9.22 7.66 -16.15
C ARG A 11 -10.01 8.96 -16.09
N ARG A 12 -10.74 9.20 -15.00
CA ARG A 12 -11.45 10.47 -14.79
C ARG A 12 -10.47 11.64 -14.63
N LEU A 13 -9.36 11.45 -13.92
CA LEU A 13 -8.31 12.46 -13.78
C LEU A 13 -7.67 12.80 -15.14
N ASP A 14 -7.32 11.79 -15.94
CA ASP A 14 -6.75 11.99 -17.28
C ASP A 14 -7.74 12.68 -18.21
N ARG A 15 -9.02 12.26 -18.21
CA ARG A 15 -10.08 12.92 -18.97
C ARG A 15 -10.19 14.40 -18.58
N ARG A 16 -10.26 14.70 -17.28
CA ARG A 16 -10.31 16.08 -16.77
C ARG A 16 -9.08 16.89 -17.21
N ALA A 17 -7.89 16.32 -17.12
CA ALA A 17 -6.67 16.99 -17.54
C ALA A 17 -6.71 17.36 -19.03
N ILE A 18 -7.24 16.48 -19.88
CA ILE A 18 -7.37 16.72 -21.31
C ILE A 18 -8.48 17.72 -21.63
N THR A 19 -9.67 17.53 -21.08
CA THR A 19 -10.86 18.28 -21.50
C THR A 19 -11.06 19.60 -20.76
N GLU A 20 -10.73 19.66 -19.47
CA GLU A 20 -10.96 20.85 -18.63
C GLU A 20 -9.69 21.68 -18.47
N LEU A 21 -8.52 21.04 -18.31
CA LEU A 21 -7.24 21.76 -18.15
C LEU A 21 -6.50 22.00 -19.49
N GLY A 22 -7.00 21.42 -20.58
CA GLY A 22 -6.42 21.59 -21.92
C GLY A 22 -5.03 20.97 -22.09
N ILE A 23 -4.63 20.00 -21.26
CA ILE A 23 -3.33 19.32 -21.35
C ILE A 23 -3.45 18.15 -22.33
N PRO A 24 -2.79 18.18 -23.51
CA PRO A 24 -2.92 17.09 -24.48
C PRO A 24 -2.43 15.74 -23.93
N GLY A 25 -3.12 14.64 -24.28
CA GLY A 25 -2.73 13.28 -23.87
C GLY A 25 -1.28 12.92 -24.25
N ALA A 26 -0.86 13.29 -25.46
CA ALA A 26 0.52 13.14 -25.92
C ALA A 26 1.56 13.90 -25.06
N THR A 27 1.15 14.98 -24.39
CA THR A 27 1.99 15.74 -23.43
C THR A 27 2.07 15.02 -22.09
N LEU A 28 0.96 14.48 -21.58
CA LEU A 28 0.95 13.65 -20.37
C LEU A 28 1.87 12.43 -20.53
N MET A 29 1.76 11.72 -21.67
CA MET A 29 2.61 10.59 -22.04
C MET A 29 4.10 10.98 -22.17
N GLU A 30 4.38 12.16 -22.75
CA GLU A 30 5.76 12.65 -22.83
C GLU A 30 6.37 12.89 -21.44
N ASN A 31 5.60 13.50 -20.55
CA ASN A 31 6.03 13.77 -19.18
C ASN A 31 6.22 12.48 -18.38
N ALA A 32 5.29 11.53 -18.50
CA ALA A 32 5.35 10.21 -17.89
C ALA A 32 6.63 9.48 -18.28
N GLY A 33 6.86 9.27 -19.59
CA GLY A 33 8.04 8.57 -20.07
C GLY A 33 9.36 9.31 -19.79
N ARG A 34 9.40 10.64 -19.88
CA ARG A 34 10.59 11.44 -19.52
C ARG A 34 10.94 11.29 -18.04
N GLY A 35 9.93 11.41 -17.16
CA GLY A 35 10.11 11.25 -15.73
C GLY A 35 10.55 9.84 -15.36
N ALA A 36 9.93 8.83 -15.98
CA ALA A 36 10.29 7.43 -15.79
C ALA A 36 11.74 7.15 -16.22
N ALA A 37 12.15 7.63 -17.40
CA ALA A 37 13.53 7.47 -17.88
C ALA A 37 14.57 8.08 -16.91
N ALA A 38 14.27 9.23 -16.29
CA ALA A 38 15.14 9.83 -15.30
C ALA A 38 15.32 8.95 -14.06
N ARG A 39 14.24 8.30 -13.59
CA ARG A 39 14.29 7.35 -12.46
C ARG A 39 15.00 6.04 -12.81
N ILE A 40 14.85 5.56 -14.04
CA ILE A 40 15.60 4.39 -14.55
C ILE A 40 17.10 4.69 -14.62
N VAL A 41 17.49 5.89 -15.07
CA VAL A 41 18.90 6.32 -15.05
C VAL A 41 19.44 6.38 -13.62
N ALA A 42 18.66 6.87 -12.66
CA ALA A 42 19.04 6.87 -11.25
C ALA A 42 19.18 5.44 -10.69
N LEU A 43 18.30 4.51 -11.09
CA LEU A 43 18.39 3.09 -10.74
C LEU A 43 19.69 2.48 -11.27
N LEU A 44 20.05 2.70 -12.53
CA LEU A 44 21.32 2.25 -13.11
C LEU A 44 22.52 2.74 -12.30
N GLY A 45 22.50 4.00 -11.84
CA GLY A 45 23.55 4.56 -10.98
C GLY A 45 23.67 3.83 -9.64
N ARG A 46 22.55 3.48 -8.99
CA ARG A 46 22.54 2.69 -7.74
C ARG A 46 23.07 1.27 -7.95
N LEU A 47 22.84 0.69 -9.12
CA LEU A 47 23.38 -0.61 -9.53
C LEU A 47 24.86 -0.55 -9.93
N LYS A 48 25.52 0.61 -9.80
CA LYS A 48 26.90 0.86 -10.21
C LYS A 48 27.16 0.57 -11.70
N ALA A 49 26.12 0.56 -12.52
CA ALA A 49 26.26 0.43 -13.97
C ALA A 49 26.75 1.76 -14.56
N THR A 50 27.73 1.71 -15.47
CA THR A 50 28.19 2.90 -16.18
C THR A 50 27.08 3.41 -17.09
N ARG A 51 26.54 4.61 -16.81
CA ARG A 51 25.45 5.22 -17.58
C ARG A 51 25.71 5.18 -19.09
N ARG A 52 26.93 5.50 -19.52
CA ARG A 52 27.33 5.43 -20.92
C ARG A 52 27.54 3.97 -21.32
N GLY A 53 26.69 3.47 -22.21
CA GLY A 53 26.80 2.10 -22.72
C GLY A 53 25.99 1.05 -21.95
N ALA A 54 25.39 1.40 -20.80
CA ALA A 54 24.41 0.54 -20.13
C ALA A 54 23.31 0.12 -21.10
N ARG A 55 22.87 -1.14 -21.00
CA ARG A 55 21.86 -1.74 -21.86
C ARG A 55 20.53 -1.79 -21.11
N VAL A 56 19.49 -1.26 -21.72
CA VAL A 56 18.13 -1.33 -21.17
C VAL A 56 17.22 -1.96 -22.20
N ALA A 57 16.66 -3.12 -21.89
CA ALA A 57 15.61 -3.71 -22.72
C ALA A 57 14.29 -3.04 -22.37
N VAL A 58 13.57 -2.50 -23.35
CA VAL A 58 12.27 -1.86 -23.18
C VAL A 58 11.24 -2.69 -23.93
N VAL A 59 10.37 -3.37 -23.18
CA VAL A 59 9.39 -4.31 -23.74
C VAL A 59 8.03 -3.61 -23.82
N CYS A 60 7.60 -3.29 -25.04
CA CYS A 60 6.42 -2.47 -25.29
C CYS A 60 5.22 -3.27 -25.81
N GLY A 61 4.06 -2.99 -25.23
CA GLY A 61 2.76 -3.36 -25.80
C GLY A 61 2.26 -2.36 -26.85
N LYS A 62 0.99 -2.51 -27.25
CA LYS A 62 0.36 -1.66 -28.28
C LYS A 62 -0.39 -0.44 -27.76
N GLY A 63 -0.70 -0.40 -26.46
CA GLY A 63 -1.51 0.65 -25.84
C GLY A 63 -0.69 1.84 -25.30
N GLY A 64 -1.33 2.65 -24.45
CA GLY A 64 -0.72 3.82 -23.82
C GLY A 64 0.60 3.51 -23.09
N ASN A 65 0.65 2.42 -22.32
CA ASN A 65 1.87 2.02 -21.60
C ASN A 65 3.05 1.72 -22.56
N GLY A 66 2.76 1.13 -23.72
CA GLY A 66 3.78 0.94 -24.78
C GLY A 66 4.27 2.27 -25.34
N GLY A 67 3.37 3.25 -25.47
CA GLY A 67 3.68 4.64 -25.79
C GLY A 67 4.65 5.29 -24.80
N ASP A 68 4.40 5.13 -23.50
CA ASP A 68 5.32 5.57 -22.44
C ASP A 68 6.69 4.88 -22.57
N GLY A 69 6.71 3.58 -22.88
CA GLY A 69 7.92 2.82 -23.18
C GLY A 69 8.74 3.42 -24.34
N PHE A 70 8.09 3.84 -25.43
CA PHE A 70 8.79 4.50 -26.55
C PHE A 70 9.40 5.85 -26.15
N VAL A 71 8.70 6.63 -25.33
CA VAL A 71 9.22 7.87 -24.76
C VAL A 71 10.42 7.57 -23.87
N VAL A 72 10.32 6.58 -22.98
CA VAL A 72 11.42 6.12 -22.10
C VAL A 72 12.66 5.77 -22.94
N ALA A 73 12.51 4.90 -23.95
CA ALA A 73 13.61 4.48 -24.80
C ALA A 73 14.33 5.68 -25.46
N ARG A 74 13.57 6.67 -25.97
CA ARG A 74 14.13 7.88 -26.58
C ARG A 74 14.94 8.70 -25.58
N TRP A 75 14.44 8.87 -24.36
CA TRP A 75 15.13 9.63 -23.30
C TRP A 75 16.33 8.89 -22.71
N LEU A 76 16.28 7.57 -22.65
CA LEU A 76 17.43 6.73 -22.30
C LEU A 76 18.57 6.89 -23.33
N LYS A 77 18.25 6.85 -24.64
CA LYS A 77 19.24 7.11 -25.69
C LYS A 77 19.90 8.49 -25.53
N ARG A 78 19.10 9.54 -25.32
CA ARG A 78 19.61 10.90 -25.06
C ARG A 78 20.51 10.98 -23.82
N SER A 79 20.31 10.08 -22.87
CA SER A 79 21.08 9.96 -21.63
C SER A 79 22.37 9.12 -21.78
N GLY A 80 22.72 8.66 -22.98
CA GLY A 80 23.90 7.82 -23.23
C GLY A 80 23.71 6.33 -22.94
N VAL A 81 22.49 5.91 -22.56
CA VAL A 81 22.09 4.52 -22.37
C VAL A 81 21.75 3.92 -23.75
N ARG A 82 21.95 2.61 -23.92
CA ARG A 82 21.61 1.86 -25.14
C ARG A 82 20.27 1.14 -24.95
N PRO A 83 19.15 1.72 -25.39
CA PRO A 83 17.87 1.02 -25.37
C PRO A 83 17.83 -0.06 -26.46
N ASP A 84 17.33 -1.24 -26.11
CA ASP A 84 16.90 -2.29 -27.03
C ASP A 84 15.38 -2.44 -26.89
N VAL A 85 14.62 -2.18 -27.96
CA VAL A 85 13.16 -2.02 -27.87
C VAL A 85 12.46 -3.21 -28.52
N LEU A 86 11.79 -4.00 -27.69
CA LEU A 86 11.08 -5.22 -28.06
C LEU A 86 9.59 -4.92 -28.17
N LEU A 87 8.96 -5.29 -29.28
CA LEU A 87 7.52 -5.13 -29.49
C LEU A 87 6.78 -6.45 -29.27
N ALA A 88 5.71 -6.43 -28.48
CA ALA A 88 4.80 -7.56 -28.33
C ALA A 88 3.75 -7.64 -29.45
N PHE A 89 3.60 -6.59 -30.26
CA PHE A 89 2.63 -6.53 -31.36
C PHE A 89 3.27 -5.89 -32.59
N PRO A 90 2.85 -6.29 -33.81
CA PRO A 90 3.27 -5.63 -35.04
C PRO A 90 3.01 -4.12 -34.99
N GLU A 91 3.90 -3.33 -35.59
CA GLU A 91 3.77 -1.87 -35.55
C GLU A 91 2.46 -1.33 -36.14
N GLY A 92 1.87 -2.04 -37.11
CA GLY A 92 0.58 -1.69 -37.69
C GLY A 92 -0.59 -1.72 -36.69
N GLU A 93 -0.43 -2.44 -35.57
CA GLU A 93 -1.42 -2.48 -34.48
C GLU A 93 -1.22 -1.38 -33.42
N ILE A 94 -0.16 -0.57 -33.53
CA ILE A 94 0.20 0.45 -32.55
C ILE A 94 -0.37 1.81 -32.99
N GLY A 95 -1.59 2.10 -32.55
CA GLY A 95 -2.37 3.29 -32.92
C GLY A 95 -2.28 4.45 -31.92
N GLY A 96 -3.07 5.51 -32.19
CA GLY A 96 -3.24 6.67 -31.29
C GLY A 96 -1.93 7.39 -30.94
N ASP A 97 -1.87 7.91 -29.71
CA ASP A 97 -0.69 8.60 -29.17
C ASP A 97 0.56 7.68 -29.15
N ALA A 98 0.39 6.39 -28.84
CA ALA A 98 1.49 5.42 -28.84
C ALA A 98 2.13 5.26 -30.23
N GLY A 99 1.32 5.21 -31.29
CA GLY A 99 1.81 5.20 -32.68
C GLY A 99 2.57 6.49 -33.05
N GLY A 100 2.14 7.64 -32.51
CA GLY A 100 2.88 8.90 -32.60
C GLY A 100 4.28 8.80 -31.98
N LYS A 101 4.37 8.30 -30.73
CA LYS A 101 5.64 8.12 -30.02
C LYS A 101 6.54 7.07 -30.68
N LEU A 102 5.99 6.02 -31.28
CA LEU A 102 6.74 5.05 -32.08
C LEU A 102 7.44 5.70 -33.28
N ARG A 103 6.74 6.59 -34.01
CA ARG A 103 7.34 7.35 -35.13
C ARG A 103 8.45 8.27 -34.63
N GLU A 104 8.26 8.93 -33.50
CA GLU A 104 9.29 9.77 -32.87
C GLU A 104 10.52 8.97 -32.43
N LEU A 105 10.32 7.78 -31.85
CA LEU A 105 11.39 6.85 -31.49
C LEU A 105 12.24 6.48 -32.71
N ARG A 106 11.59 6.13 -33.83
CA ARG A 106 12.28 5.82 -35.09
C ARG A 106 13.10 6.98 -35.62
N ARG A 107 12.57 8.21 -35.59
CA ARG A 107 13.29 9.43 -35.97
C ARG A 107 14.48 9.71 -35.06
N SER A 108 14.45 9.27 -33.80
CA SER A 108 15.59 9.34 -32.89
C SER A 108 16.71 8.33 -33.22
N GLY A 109 16.50 7.46 -34.22
CA GLY A 109 17.45 6.44 -34.65
C GLY A 109 17.49 5.21 -33.74
N VAL A 110 16.43 4.96 -32.96
CA VAL A 110 16.20 3.65 -32.32
C VAL A 110 15.31 2.84 -33.24
N ARG A 111 15.62 1.56 -33.44
CA ARG A 111 14.84 0.65 -34.27
C ARG A 111 14.25 -0.42 -33.36
N PRO A 112 12.94 -0.37 -33.08
CA PRO A 112 12.29 -1.45 -32.36
C PRO A 112 12.15 -2.68 -33.27
N TRP A 113 12.01 -3.86 -32.68
CA TRP A 113 11.82 -5.11 -33.41
C TRP A 113 10.70 -5.94 -32.79
N LEU A 114 9.96 -6.67 -33.64
CA LEU A 114 8.87 -7.55 -33.22
C LEU A 114 9.44 -8.83 -32.64
N VAL A 115 8.96 -9.22 -31.45
CA VAL A 115 9.35 -10.50 -30.86
C VAL A 115 8.59 -11.63 -31.55
N GLU A 116 9.26 -12.32 -32.47
CA GLU A 116 8.74 -13.54 -33.11
C GLU A 116 9.36 -14.80 -32.49
N ASP A 117 10.62 -14.70 -32.10
CA ASP A 117 11.39 -15.77 -31.46
C ASP A 117 11.61 -15.49 -29.97
N ALA A 118 11.21 -16.46 -29.14
CA ALA A 118 11.40 -16.41 -27.70
C ALA A 118 12.88 -16.49 -27.29
N HIS A 119 13.73 -17.16 -28.08
CA HIS A 119 15.16 -17.27 -27.77
C HIS A 119 15.87 -15.92 -27.95
N ALA A 120 15.67 -15.26 -29.09
CA ALA A 120 16.17 -13.91 -29.33
C ALA A 120 15.72 -12.92 -28.23
N ALA A 121 14.45 -12.98 -27.81
CA ALA A 121 13.95 -12.16 -26.71
C ALA A 121 14.65 -12.49 -25.38
N ALA A 122 14.78 -13.76 -25.03
CA ALA A 122 15.46 -14.19 -23.82
C ALA A 122 16.92 -13.69 -23.78
N GLU A 123 17.65 -13.77 -24.90
CA GLU A 123 19.03 -13.30 -25.00
C GLU A 123 19.13 -11.78 -24.81
N ALA A 124 18.25 -11.00 -25.45
CA ALA A 124 18.21 -9.55 -25.30
C ALA A 124 17.94 -9.15 -23.85
N LEU A 125 16.96 -9.79 -23.20
CA LEU A 125 16.62 -9.57 -21.79
C LEU A 125 17.77 -9.96 -20.85
N ALA A 126 18.41 -11.10 -21.09
CA ALA A 126 19.52 -11.58 -20.28
C ALA A 126 20.77 -10.69 -20.37
N ARG A 127 20.94 -9.92 -21.46
CA ARG A 127 22.06 -8.97 -21.65
C ARG A 127 21.78 -7.58 -21.09
N ALA A 128 20.56 -7.29 -20.65
CA ALA A 128 20.18 -5.99 -20.12
C ALA A 128 20.68 -5.77 -18.69
N ASP A 129 21.04 -4.54 -18.36
CA ASP A 129 21.31 -4.11 -16.98
C ASP A 129 20.00 -3.88 -16.21
N VAL A 130 18.98 -3.37 -16.91
CA VAL A 130 17.61 -3.16 -16.42
C VAL A 130 16.63 -3.50 -17.55
N ILE A 131 15.50 -4.12 -17.20
CA ILE A 131 14.37 -4.33 -18.11
C ILE A 131 13.28 -3.32 -17.77
N VAL A 132 12.70 -2.67 -18.76
CA VAL A 132 11.53 -1.81 -18.62
C VAL A 132 10.31 -2.58 -19.10
N ASP A 133 9.37 -2.80 -18.20
CA ASP A 133 8.06 -3.37 -18.51
C ASP A 133 7.09 -2.24 -18.91
N ALA A 134 6.73 -2.23 -20.19
CA ALA A 134 5.77 -1.33 -20.80
C ALA A 134 4.71 -2.11 -21.60
N LEU A 135 4.43 -3.36 -21.21
CA LEU A 135 3.56 -4.28 -21.95
C LEU A 135 2.07 -3.92 -21.77
N LEU A 136 1.61 -3.87 -20.52
CA LEU A 136 0.22 -3.63 -20.12
C LEU A 136 0.18 -2.55 -19.03
N GLY A 137 -0.91 -1.80 -18.94
CA GLY A 137 -1.11 -0.79 -17.89
C GLY A 137 -2.54 -0.86 -17.34
N THR A 138 -3.02 0.21 -16.72
CA THR A 138 -4.37 0.32 -16.13
C THR A 138 -5.56 0.03 -17.07
N GLY A 139 -5.34 -0.05 -18.38
CA GLY A 139 -6.35 -0.38 -19.38
C GLY A 139 -6.55 -1.88 -19.64
N SER A 140 -5.63 -2.76 -19.20
CA SER A 140 -5.76 -4.20 -19.45
C SER A 140 -6.75 -4.86 -18.48
N ARG A 141 -7.52 -5.83 -18.97
CA ARG A 141 -8.42 -6.67 -18.18
C ARG A 141 -8.12 -8.14 -18.44
N GLY A 142 -8.32 -8.97 -17.44
CA GLY A 142 -8.12 -10.42 -17.55
C GLY A 142 -6.66 -10.86 -17.49
N ALA A 143 -6.44 -12.15 -17.67
CA ALA A 143 -5.11 -12.76 -17.70
C ALA A 143 -4.35 -12.31 -18.95
N PRO A 144 -3.04 -12.02 -18.86
CA PRO A 144 -2.22 -11.87 -20.06
C PRO A 144 -2.21 -13.16 -20.87
N GLU A 145 -2.25 -13.04 -22.20
CA GLU A 145 -2.32 -14.18 -23.12
C GLU A 145 -1.23 -14.10 -24.20
N GLY A 146 -1.02 -15.24 -24.88
CA GLY A 146 -0.15 -15.36 -26.04
C GLY A 146 1.26 -14.80 -25.83
N ARG A 147 1.72 -13.95 -26.76
CA ARG A 147 3.07 -13.35 -26.72
C ARG A 147 3.30 -12.49 -25.48
N VAL A 148 2.26 -11.81 -24.97
CA VAL A 148 2.39 -10.96 -23.78
C VAL A 148 2.65 -11.83 -22.54
N ALA A 149 1.86 -12.89 -22.34
CA ALA A 149 2.09 -13.85 -21.26
C ALA A 149 3.51 -14.42 -21.30
N ARG A 150 3.96 -14.83 -22.49
CA ARG A 150 5.29 -15.40 -22.68
C ARG A 150 6.41 -14.39 -22.39
N LEU A 151 6.25 -13.14 -22.80
CA LEU A 151 7.22 -12.08 -22.49
C LEU A 151 7.30 -11.82 -20.99
N ILE A 152 6.17 -11.83 -20.27
CA ILE A 152 6.16 -11.68 -18.80
C ILE A 152 6.99 -12.80 -18.14
N GLU A 153 6.80 -14.05 -18.56
CA GLU A 153 7.58 -15.18 -18.07
C GLU A 153 9.09 -15.02 -18.34
N LEU A 154 9.45 -14.64 -19.57
CA LEU A 154 10.85 -14.41 -19.94
C LEU A 154 11.49 -13.28 -19.14
N ILE A 155 10.77 -12.18 -18.92
CA ILE A 155 11.24 -11.06 -18.10
C ILE A 155 11.50 -11.54 -16.67
N ASN A 156 10.55 -12.25 -16.07
CA ASN A 156 10.69 -12.78 -14.71
C ASN A 156 11.83 -13.81 -14.58
N ALA A 157 12.08 -14.61 -15.62
CA ALA A 157 13.16 -15.60 -15.65
C ALA A 157 14.54 -15.00 -15.93
N SER A 158 14.63 -13.74 -16.39
CA SER A 158 15.89 -13.11 -16.79
C SER A 158 16.90 -12.87 -15.66
N GLY A 159 16.42 -12.86 -14.40
CA GLY A 159 17.23 -12.49 -13.23
C GLY A 159 17.67 -11.02 -13.20
N ARG A 160 17.14 -10.16 -14.07
CA ARG A 160 17.49 -8.74 -14.14
C ARG A 160 16.52 -7.86 -13.35
N PRO A 161 16.97 -6.71 -12.82
CA PRO A 161 16.07 -5.73 -12.21
C PRO A 161 15.03 -5.23 -13.22
N VAL A 162 13.77 -5.20 -12.81
CA VAL A 162 12.65 -4.77 -13.66
C VAL A 162 12.08 -3.44 -13.17
N ALA A 163 11.97 -2.48 -14.07
CA ALA A 163 11.28 -1.20 -13.88
C ALA A 163 9.93 -1.24 -14.64
N ALA A 164 8.83 -1.41 -13.92
CA ALA A 164 7.49 -1.39 -14.51
C ALA A 164 6.97 0.05 -14.68
N LEU A 165 6.34 0.33 -15.82
CA LEU A 165 5.66 1.59 -16.09
C LEU A 165 4.18 1.48 -15.69
N ASP A 166 3.70 2.48 -14.97
CA ASP A 166 2.35 2.60 -14.41
C ASP A 166 2.00 1.53 -13.36
N VAL A 167 1.84 0.28 -13.80
CA VAL A 167 1.51 -0.91 -13.00
C VAL A 167 2.25 -2.10 -13.62
N PRO A 168 2.86 -3.03 -12.84
CA PRO A 168 3.46 -4.23 -13.40
C PRO A 168 2.47 -5.00 -14.26
N SER A 169 2.87 -5.35 -15.48
CA SER A 169 2.00 -6.06 -16.41
C SER A 169 1.47 -7.36 -15.80
N GLY A 170 0.15 -7.57 -15.87
CA GLY A 170 -0.54 -8.69 -15.24
C GLY A 170 -1.03 -8.42 -13.81
N VAL A 171 -0.71 -7.27 -13.21
CA VAL A 171 -1.26 -6.83 -11.91
C VAL A 171 -2.50 -5.95 -12.13
N SER A 172 -3.57 -6.20 -11.35
CA SER A 172 -4.76 -5.35 -11.34
C SER A 172 -4.44 -4.00 -10.71
N ALA A 173 -4.81 -2.90 -11.37
CA ALA A 173 -4.72 -1.57 -10.79
C ALA A 173 -5.63 -1.37 -9.58
N ASP A 174 -6.68 -2.19 -9.45
CA ASP A 174 -7.70 -2.11 -8.40
C ASP A 174 -7.45 -3.13 -7.27
N GLY A 175 -6.39 -3.94 -7.32
CA GLY A 175 -5.97 -4.80 -6.21
C GLY A 175 -6.50 -6.24 -6.23
N ASP A 176 -7.16 -6.65 -7.32
CA ASP A 176 -7.52 -8.05 -7.52
C ASP A 176 -6.26 -8.93 -7.64
N PRO A 177 -6.32 -10.21 -7.21
CA PRO A 177 -5.25 -11.16 -7.46
C PRO A 177 -4.93 -11.28 -8.97
N PRO A 178 -3.66 -11.41 -9.37
CA PRO A 178 -3.30 -11.68 -10.76
C PRO A 178 -3.98 -12.94 -11.28
N ALA A 179 -4.62 -12.86 -12.45
CA ALA A 179 -5.33 -13.97 -13.09
C ALA A 179 -4.42 -14.84 -14.00
N GLY A 180 -3.11 -14.60 -13.98
CA GLY A 180 -2.13 -15.24 -14.86
C GLY A 180 -0.70 -14.78 -14.55
N PRO A 181 0.25 -14.92 -15.48
CA PRO A 181 1.62 -14.45 -15.27
C PRO A 181 1.62 -12.94 -15.06
N ALA A 182 2.32 -12.49 -14.02
CA ALA A 182 2.47 -11.07 -13.68
C ALA A 182 3.94 -10.72 -13.44
N ILE A 183 4.33 -9.51 -13.84
CA ILE A 183 5.69 -9.00 -13.68
C ILE A 183 6.03 -8.85 -12.21
N ARG A 184 7.23 -9.31 -11.82
CA ARG A 184 7.85 -9.06 -10.52
C ARG A 184 8.79 -7.88 -10.63
N ALA A 185 8.30 -6.68 -10.35
CA ALA A 185 9.06 -5.45 -10.47
C ALA A 185 10.01 -5.24 -9.29
N THR A 186 11.20 -4.71 -9.57
CA THR A 186 12.09 -4.12 -8.55
C THR A 186 11.66 -2.69 -8.23
N LEU A 187 11.18 -1.98 -9.25
CA LEU A 187 10.71 -0.60 -9.19
C LEU A 187 9.45 -0.46 -10.06
N THR A 188 8.41 0.19 -9.54
CA THR A 188 7.23 0.60 -10.32
C THR A 188 7.16 2.12 -10.38
N LEU A 189 7.06 2.66 -11.59
CA LEU A 189 6.99 4.09 -11.86
C LEU A 189 5.55 4.45 -12.24
N THR A 190 4.73 4.75 -11.23
CA THR A 190 3.30 5.04 -11.41
C THR A 190 3.06 6.50 -11.77
N PHE A 191 2.09 6.77 -12.63
CA PHE A 191 1.83 8.12 -13.15
C PHE A 191 0.72 8.84 -12.39
N GLY A 192 0.97 10.09 -11.99
CA GLY A 192 -0.01 10.96 -11.30
C GLY A 192 -0.25 10.61 -9.83
N GLY A 193 -0.51 9.34 -9.53
CA GLY A 193 -0.80 8.85 -8.17
C GLY A 193 -0.63 7.34 -8.02
N PHE A 194 -0.79 6.83 -6.80
CA PHE A 194 -0.76 5.40 -6.53
C PHE A 194 -2.01 4.73 -7.10
N LYS A 195 -1.85 3.57 -7.73
CA LYS A 195 -2.99 2.70 -8.05
C LYS A 195 -3.22 1.78 -6.86
N ARG A 196 -4.48 1.48 -6.52
CA ARG A 196 -4.84 0.68 -5.35
C ARG A 196 -4.10 -0.66 -5.32
N GLY A 197 -3.95 -1.34 -6.45
CA GLY A 197 -3.24 -2.61 -6.54
C GLY A 197 -1.72 -2.56 -6.38
N LEU A 198 -1.13 -1.37 -6.28
CA LEU A 198 0.28 -1.19 -5.94
C LEU A 198 0.53 -1.12 -4.43
N VAL A 199 -0.53 -0.93 -3.63
CA VAL A 199 -0.44 -0.72 -2.18
C VAL A 199 -1.31 -1.69 -1.39
N CYS A 200 -2.34 -2.26 -2.01
CA CYS A 200 -3.25 -3.23 -1.42
C CYS A 200 -3.30 -4.52 -2.25
N GLY A 201 -3.59 -5.64 -1.58
CA GLY A 201 -3.77 -6.94 -2.21
C GLY A 201 -2.47 -7.61 -2.68
N PRO A 202 -2.56 -8.76 -3.37
CA PRO A 202 -1.39 -9.54 -3.79
C PRO A 202 -0.47 -8.79 -4.76
N GLY A 203 -1.01 -7.84 -5.53
CA GLY A 203 -0.25 -7.01 -6.48
C GLY A 203 0.84 -6.15 -5.83
N ALA A 204 0.64 -5.72 -4.58
CA ALA A 204 1.62 -4.90 -3.86
C ALA A 204 2.96 -5.62 -3.69
N ALA A 205 2.94 -6.94 -3.48
CA ALA A 205 4.16 -7.76 -3.37
C ALA A 205 4.93 -7.88 -4.69
N LEU A 206 4.28 -7.60 -5.83
CA LEU A 206 4.86 -7.67 -7.17
C LEU A 206 5.33 -6.31 -7.68
N ALA A 207 4.93 -5.22 -7.03
CA ALA A 207 5.23 -3.85 -7.45
C ALA A 207 6.64 -3.37 -7.06
N GLY A 208 7.33 -4.08 -6.14
CA GLY A 208 8.61 -3.64 -5.62
C GLY A 208 8.52 -2.28 -4.96
N ARG A 209 9.55 -1.43 -5.14
CA ARG A 209 9.48 -0.04 -4.70
C ARG A 209 8.60 0.75 -5.67
N VAL A 210 7.63 1.51 -5.16
CA VAL A 210 6.74 2.33 -5.99
C VAL A 210 7.14 3.80 -5.88
N GLU A 211 7.28 4.48 -7.03
CA GLU A 211 7.52 5.92 -7.11
C GLU A 211 6.47 6.58 -8.01
N VAL A 212 5.86 7.67 -7.51
CA VAL A 212 4.95 8.48 -8.30
C VAL A 212 5.75 9.44 -9.19
N VAL A 213 5.51 9.37 -10.50
CA VAL A 213 6.06 10.27 -11.50
C VAL A 213 5.02 11.34 -11.83
N PRO A 214 5.32 12.63 -11.61
CA PRO A 214 4.45 13.73 -12.02
C PRO A 214 4.32 13.80 -13.55
N ILE A 215 3.10 13.90 -14.05
CA ILE A 215 2.80 13.93 -15.50
C ILE A 215 2.38 15.32 -16.01
N GLY A 216 2.49 16.35 -15.17
CA GLY A 216 2.15 17.73 -15.51
C GLY A 216 0.75 18.17 -15.08
N ILE A 217 -0.02 17.29 -14.44
CA ILE A 217 -1.28 17.66 -13.78
C ILE A 217 -0.95 18.38 -12.46
N PRO A 218 -1.53 19.57 -12.18
CA PRO A 218 -1.31 20.27 -10.92
C PRO A 218 -1.68 19.43 -9.69
N ALA A 219 -0.91 19.52 -8.60
CA ALA A 219 -1.11 18.69 -7.41
C ALA A 219 -2.52 18.84 -6.79
N GLY A 220 -3.06 20.07 -6.75
CA GLY A 220 -4.42 20.32 -6.29
C GLY A 220 -5.48 19.63 -7.15
N GLU A 221 -5.23 19.47 -8.46
CA GLU A 221 -6.11 18.74 -9.37
C GLU A 221 -5.97 17.23 -9.22
N VAL A 222 -4.77 16.73 -8.95
CA VAL A 222 -4.55 15.30 -8.66
C VAL A 222 -5.32 14.89 -7.41
N LEU A 223 -5.29 15.71 -6.36
CA LEU A 223 -5.92 15.40 -5.07
C LEU A 223 -7.40 15.79 -4.98
N ARG A 224 -7.97 16.40 -6.02
CA ARG A 224 -9.36 16.88 -6.03
C ARG A 224 -10.34 15.70 -5.90
N GLY A 225 -11.03 15.63 -4.76
CA GLY A 225 -12.04 14.62 -4.46
C GLY A 225 -11.46 13.24 -4.11
N VAL A 226 -10.18 13.17 -3.75
CA VAL A 226 -9.53 11.93 -3.32
C VAL A 226 -9.82 11.68 -1.84
N ALA A 227 -10.25 10.47 -1.51
CA ALA A 227 -10.58 10.05 -0.14
C ALA A 227 -9.62 8.99 0.42
N THR A 228 -8.70 8.46 -0.39
CA THR A 228 -7.78 7.39 0.02
C THR A 228 -6.34 7.83 -0.19
N PHE A 229 -5.50 7.58 0.81
CA PHE A 229 -4.12 8.05 0.83
C PHE A 229 -3.17 6.97 1.35
N VAL A 230 -1.95 6.95 0.82
CA VAL A 230 -0.83 6.27 1.45
C VAL A 230 -0.27 7.20 2.52
N LEU A 231 -0.14 6.67 3.73
CA LEU A 231 0.52 7.38 4.84
C LEU A 231 2.03 7.38 4.62
N ASP A 232 2.64 8.55 4.78
CA ASP A 232 4.08 8.72 4.88
C ASP A 232 4.51 9.15 6.29
N ALA A 233 5.83 9.23 6.52
CA ALA A 233 6.36 9.62 7.83
C ALA A 233 5.95 11.05 8.25
N ALA A 234 5.75 11.96 7.29
CA ALA A 234 5.35 13.33 7.59
C ALA A 234 3.88 13.41 8.02
N ASP A 235 3.02 12.56 7.44
CA ASP A 235 1.61 12.43 7.84
C ASP A 235 1.51 12.01 9.32
N VAL A 236 2.33 11.05 9.73
CA VAL A 236 2.33 10.50 11.10
C VAL A 236 3.04 11.43 12.11
N ALA A 237 4.08 12.15 11.69
CA ALA A 237 4.90 12.98 12.59
C ALA A 237 4.08 14.01 13.37
N SER A 238 3.04 14.57 12.78
CA SER A 238 2.17 15.57 13.42
C SER A 238 1.41 15.03 14.64
N HIS A 239 1.21 13.70 14.72
CA HIS A 239 0.55 13.04 15.85
C HIS A 239 1.47 12.81 17.05
N PHE A 240 2.76 13.11 16.93
CA PHE A 240 3.76 12.97 18.01
C PHE A 240 4.41 14.32 18.35
N PRO A 241 3.64 15.30 18.89
CA PRO A 241 4.16 16.63 19.20
C PRO A 241 5.21 16.58 20.32
N PRO A 242 6.15 17.55 20.37
CA PRO A 242 7.09 17.69 21.47
C PRO A 242 6.37 17.78 22.83
N ARG A 243 6.96 17.15 23.85
CA ARG A 243 6.41 17.10 25.22
C ARG A 243 6.83 18.34 26.02
N PRO A 244 5.89 19.11 26.60
CA PRO A 244 6.22 20.23 27.49
C PRO A 244 7.06 19.76 28.68
N ARG A 245 8.04 20.59 29.10
CA ARG A 245 8.99 20.26 30.18
C ARG A 245 8.35 20.26 31.57
N ASP A 246 7.26 21.00 31.73
CA ASP A 246 6.46 21.14 32.95
C ASP A 246 5.27 20.16 33.01
N ALA A 247 5.17 19.24 32.05
CA ALA A 247 4.09 18.26 32.01
C ALA A 247 4.21 17.20 33.12
N HIS A 248 3.07 16.68 33.55
CA HIS A 248 2.98 15.59 34.53
C HIS A 248 2.20 14.40 33.96
N LYS A 249 2.08 13.30 34.71
CA LYS A 249 1.37 12.08 34.27
C LYS A 249 -0.04 12.37 33.76
N GLY A 250 -0.83 13.15 34.49
CA GLY A 250 -2.18 13.56 34.04
C GLY A 250 -2.24 14.35 32.72
N THR A 251 -1.16 15.02 32.29
CA THR A 251 -1.13 15.77 31.03
C THR A 251 -1.30 14.88 29.80
N TYR A 252 -0.96 13.59 29.90
CA TYR A 252 -0.96 12.65 28.78
C TYR A 252 -2.01 11.56 28.91
N GLY A 253 -3.04 11.85 29.71
CA GLY A 253 -4.21 11.02 29.90
C GLY A 253 -3.96 9.70 30.62
N HIS A 254 -5.05 8.99 30.83
CA HIS A 254 -5.13 7.72 31.51
C HIS A 254 -5.96 6.73 30.68
N LEU A 255 -5.31 5.66 30.21
CA LEU A 255 -5.96 4.58 29.47
C LEU A 255 -6.41 3.46 30.41
N LEU A 256 -7.66 3.00 30.26
CA LEU A 256 -8.11 1.71 30.77
C LEU A 256 -7.91 0.63 29.70
N VAL A 257 -7.28 -0.48 30.05
CA VAL A 257 -7.13 -1.65 29.17
C VAL A 257 -7.95 -2.80 29.78
N VAL A 258 -9.03 -3.21 29.11
CA VAL A 258 -9.86 -4.36 29.47
C VAL A 258 -9.45 -5.53 28.58
N ALA A 259 -8.59 -6.39 29.13
CA ALA A 259 -7.88 -7.40 28.36
C ALA A 259 -7.49 -8.60 29.24
N GLY A 260 -7.17 -9.71 28.58
CA GLY A 260 -6.67 -10.91 29.23
C GLY A 260 -7.75 -11.86 29.75
N SER A 261 -7.33 -13.11 29.92
CA SER A 261 -8.09 -14.24 30.47
C SER A 261 -7.10 -15.38 30.75
N LEU A 262 -7.57 -16.49 31.32
CA LEU A 262 -6.70 -17.66 31.53
C LEU A 262 -6.01 -18.08 30.23
N GLY A 263 -4.68 -18.16 30.27
CA GLY A 263 -3.85 -18.50 29.10
C GLY A 263 -3.62 -17.35 28.12
N LYS A 264 -4.23 -16.17 28.34
CA LYS A 264 -4.09 -14.98 27.47
C LYS A 264 -3.67 -13.72 28.25
N SER A 265 -3.16 -13.85 29.47
CA SER A 265 -2.67 -12.72 30.30
C SER A 265 -1.57 -11.90 29.60
N GLY A 266 -0.80 -12.54 28.71
CA GLY A 266 0.20 -11.86 27.87
C GLY A 266 -0.41 -10.82 26.91
N ALA A 267 -1.65 -11.00 26.44
CA ALA A 267 -2.33 -10.02 25.60
C ALA A 267 -2.57 -8.70 26.36
N ALA A 268 -3.00 -8.80 27.61
CA ALA A 268 -3.20 -7.65 28.49
C ALA A 268 -1.88 -6.92 28.78
N ALA A 269 -0.82 -7.67 29.08
CA ALA A 269 0.51 -7.11 29.33
C ALA A 269 1.09 -6.40 28.09
N LEU A 270 0.97 -7.00 26.90
CA LEU A 270 1.44 -6.40 25.65
C LEU A 270 0.66 -5.12 25.30
N ALA A 271 -0.66 -5.11 25.46
CA ALA A 271 -1.48 -3.93 25.22
C ALA A 271 -1.10 -2.78 26.18
N ALA A 272 -0.93 -3.08 27.46
CA ALA A 272 -0.51 -2.10 28.46
C ALA A 272 0.89 -1.54 28.19
N ALA A 273 1.85 -2.42 27.89
CA ALA A 273 3.23 -2.01 27.57
C ALA A 273 3.28 -1.16 26.30
N ALA A 274 2.51 -1.50 25.26
CA ALA A 274 2.42 -0.70 24.04
C ALA A 274 1.84 0.70 24.31
N ALA A 275 0.79 0.79 25.14
CA ALA A 275 0.22 2.06 25.55
C ALA A 275 1.23 2.93 26.33
N LEU A 276 1.93 2.37 27.30
CA LEU A 276 2.99 3.09 28.03
C LEU A 276 4.09 3.59 27.09
N ARG A 277 4.50 2.76 26.11
CA ARG A 277 5.50 3.14 25.10
C ARG A 277 5.02 4.21 24.12
N SER A 278 3.71 4.37 23.92
CA SER A 278 3.17 5.44 23.06
C SER A 278 3.22 6.82 23.72
N GLY A 279 3.46 6.87 25.04
CA GLY A 279 3.64 8.11 25.79
C GLY A 279 2.44 8.50 26.67
N VAL A 280 1.42 7.64 26.78
CA VAL A 280 0.30 7.84 27.72
C VAL A 280 0.81 8.05 29.15
N GLY A 281 0.11 8.88 29.90
CA GLY A 281 0.52 9.25 31.26
C GLY A 281 0.33 8.15 32.29
N LEU A 282 -0.80 7.44 32.19
CA LEU A 282 -1.20 6.39 33.11
C LEU A 282 -1.89 5.24 32.35
N VAL A 283 -1.68 4.02 32.82
CA VAL A 283 -2.40 2.83 32.34
C VAL A 283 -2.94 2.05 33.52
N THR A 284 -4.20 1.65 33.45
CA THR A 284 -4.77 0.62 34.32
C THR A 284 -5.22 -0.56 33.46
N VAL A 285 -4.86 -1.77 33.85
CA VAL A 285 -5.33 -3.00 33.22
C VAL A 285 -6.41 -3.63 34.09
N ALA A 286 -7.63 -3.70 33.58
CA ALA A 286 -8.69 -4.50 34.17
C ALA A 286 -8.71 -5.88 33.51
N THR A 287 -8.53 -6.92 34.30
CA THR A 287 -8.39 -8.31 33.84
C THR A 287 -9.14 -9.23 34.80
N PRO A 288 -9.54 -10.44 34.39
CA PRO A 288 -10.15 -11.42 35.29
C PRO A 288 -9.33 -11.59 36.58
N ALA A 289 -9.98 -11.62 37.75
CA ALA A 289 -9.34 -11.62 39.08
C ALA A 289 -8.24 -12.68 39.26
N SER A 290 -8.42 -13.91 38.75
CA SER A 290 -7.44 -14.99 38.78
C SER A 290 -6.20 -14.69 37.93
N GLN A 291 -6.30 -13.76 36.98
CA GLN A 291 -5.22 -13.36 36.07
C GLN A 291 -4.53 -12.07 36.49
N GLN A 292 -5.16 -11.25 37.34
CA GLN A 292 -4.61 -9.98 37.79
C GLN A 292 -3.18 -10.09 38.36
N PRO A 293 -2.83 -11.07 39.22
CA PRO A 293 -1.47 -11.21 39.72
C PRO A 293 -0.45 -11.54 38.63
N VAL A 294 -0.86 -12.32 37.63
CA VAL A 294 -0.01 -12.68 36.49
C VAL A 294 0.28 -11.44 35.65
N VAL A 295 -0.76 -10.66 35.33
CA VAL A 295 -0.60 -9.41 34.57
C VAL A 295 0.27 -8.41 35.32
N ALA A 296 0.04 -8.22 36.62
CA ALA A 296 0.86 -7.34 37.46
C ALA A 296 2.34 -7.75 37.50
N GLY A 297 2.61 -9.07 37.44
CA GLY A 297 3.97 -9.59 37.32
C GLY A 297 4.64 -9.32 35.97
N LEU A 298 3.86 -9.25 34.88
CA LEU A 298 4.34 -9.05 33.51
C LEU A 298 4.56 -7.57 33.15
N VAL A 299 3.75 -6.65 33.70
CA VAL A 299 3.84 -5.21 33.45
C VAL A 299 3.77 -4.45 34.78
N ARG A 300 4.93 -4.00 35.27
CA ARG A 300 5.07 -3.44 36.62
C ARG A 300 4.67 -1.97 36.71
N GLU A 301 4.76 -1.27 35.60
CA GLU A 301 4.49 0.16 35.50
C GLU A 301 2.98 0.46 35.38
N ALA A 302 2.19 -0.53 34.94
CA ALA A 302 0.74 -0.39 34.85
C ALA A 302 0.07 -0.74 36.19
N MET A 303 -0.95 0.03 36.55
CA MET A 303 -1.88 -0.38 37.60
C MET A 303 -2.73 -1.55 37.11
N THR A 304 -3.22 -2.38 38.00
CA THR A 304 -4.05 -3.53 37.62
C THR A 304 -5.24 -3.66 38.55
N GLU A 305 -6.40 -4.01 38.00
CA GLU A 305 -7.67 -4.12 38.71
C GLU A 305 -8.31 -5.48 38.42
N PRO A 306 -8.80 -6.19 39.45
CA PRO A 306 -9.46 -7.47 39.27
C PRO A 306 -10.91 -7.27 38.78
N LEU A 307 -11.31 -8.08 37.79
CA LEU A 307 -12.69 -8.16 37.32
C LEU A 307 -13.37 -9.44 37.82
N PRO A 308 -14.69 -9.39 38.13
CA PRO A 308 -15.50 -10.59 38.32
C PRO A 308 -15.32 -11.57 37.16
N GLU A 309 -15.23 -12.87 37.45
CA GLU A 309 -14.89 -13.89 36.45
C GLU A 309 -16.00 -14.92 36.22
N THR A 310 -16.03 -15.47 35.01
CA THR A 310 -16.82 -16.64 34.64
C THR A 310 -16.13 -17.93 35.10
N GLY A 311 -16.82 -19.07 35.00
CA GLY A 311 -16.18 -20.39 35.21
C GLY A 311 -15.04 -20.70 34.22
N ALA A 312 -15.04 -20.05 33.05
CA ALA A 312 -13.98 -20.16 32.05
C ALA A 312 -12.76 -19.26 32.33
N ARG A 313 -12.76 -18.52 33.45
CA ARG A 313 -11.71 -17.56 33.85
C ARG A 313 -11.50 -16.45 32.81
N THR A 314 -12.61 -16.00 32.24
CA THR A 314 -12.78 -14.74 31.48
C THR A 314 -13.57 -13.77 32.36
N PHE A 315 -13.75 -12.50 31.96
CA PHE A 315 -14.56 -11.58 32.79
C PHE A 315 -16.06 -11.87 32.62
N ALA A 316 -16.81 -11.78 33.72
CA ALA A 316 -18.25 -12.02 33.77
C ALA A 316 -19.07 -10.78 33.38
N LEU A 317 -20.37 -10.92 33.20
CA LEU A 317 -21.29 -9.86 32.80
C LEU A 317 -21.32 -8.76 33.86
N LYS A 318 -21.23 -9.16 35.14
CA LYS A 318 -21.11 -8.26 36.29
C LYS A 318 -19.86 -7.37 36.25
N ALA A 319 -18.83 -7.77 35.49
CA ALA A 319 -17.66 -6.91 35.30
C ALA A 319 -18.01 -5.59 34.59
N ARG A 320 -19.15 -5.48 33.90
CA ARG A 320 -19.59 -4.25 33.24
C ARG A 320 -19.63 -3.05 34.20
N GLU A 321 -20.13 -3.24 35.41
CA GLU A 321 -20.32 -2.19 36.41
C GLU A 321 -18.96 -1.72 36.93
N VAL A 322 -18.10 -2.68 37.25
CA VAL A 322 -16.71 -2.41 37.67
C VAL A 322 -15.94 -1.69 36.58
N VAL A 323 -16.05 -2.14 35.32
CA VAL A 323 -15.38 -1.48 34.19
C VAL A 323 -15.92 -0.08 33.96
N ALA A 324 -17.23 0.18 34.15
CA ALA A 324 -17.80 1.52 34.03
C ALA A 324 -17.27 2.48 35.11
N GLU A 325 -17.19 2.02 36.36
CA GLU A 325 -16.58 2.78 37.46
C GLU A 325 -15.12 3.09 37.19
N LEU A 326 -14.36 2.10 36.69
CA LEU A 326 -12.97 2.30 36.28
C LEU A 326 -12.87 3.24 35.07
N ALA A 327 -13.75 3.15 34.09
CA ALA A 327 -13.68 3.99 32.90
C ALA A 327 -14.01 5.46 33.21
N ALA A 328 -14.88 5.74 34.18
CA ALA A 328 -15.36 7.09 34.48
C ALA A 328 -14.25 8.15 34.65
N PRO A 329 -13.21 7.96 35.50
CA PRO A 329 -12.13 8.93 35.66
C PRO A 329 -11.02 8.85 34.59
N ARG A 330 -11.15 7.98 33.58
CA ARG A 330 -10.11 7.69 32.56
C ARG A 330 -10.50 8.29 31.22
N ASP A 331 -9.52 8.59 30.37
CA ASP A 331 -9.73 9.34 29.12
C ASP A 331 -10.17 8.45 27.95
N ALA A 332 -9.74 7.18 27.95
CA ALA A 332 -10.04 6.23 26.88
C ALA A 332 -10.03 4.78 27.40
N VAL A 333 -10.61 3.89 26.60
CA VAL A 333 -10.67 2.44 26.87
C VAL A 333 -10.11 1.65 25.68
N ALA A 334 -9.28 0.65 25.95
CA ALA A 334 -8.95 -0.40 24.99
C ALA A 334 -9.61 -1.70 25.46
N LEU A 335 -10.39 -2.36 24.60
CA LEU A 335 -11.17 -3.55 24.94
C LEU A 335 -10.89 -4.68 23.96
N GLY A 336 -10.64 -5.87 24.47
CA GLY A 336 -10.75 -7.10 23.67
C GLY A 336 -9.51 -7.97 23.52
N PRO A 337 -8.25 -7.50 23.62
CA PRO A 337 -7.09 -8.37 23.52
C PRO A 337 -7.13 -9.53 24.52
N GLY A 338 -7.39 -10.73 24.03
CA GLY A 338 -7.41 -11.96 24.81
C GLY A 338 -8.49 -12.05 25.90
N ILE A 339 -9.62 -11.37 25.76
CA ILE A 339 -10.71 -11.43 26.75
C ILE A 339 -11.44 -12.78 26.77
N GLY A 340 -11.31 -13.58 25.69
CA GLY A 340 -12.02 -14.85 25.54
C GLY A 340 -13.37 -14.71 24.83
N LEU A 341 -13.98 -15.85 24.50
CA LEU A 341 -15.23 -15.94 23.72
C LEU A 341 -16.37 -16.60 24.51
N ASP A 342 -16.25 -16.64 25.84
CA ASP A 342 -17.35 -17.04 26.71
C ASP A 342 -18.56 -16.11 26.49
N GLU A 343 -19.76 -16.65 26.47
CA GLU A 343 -20.95 -15.87 26.10
C GLU A 343 -21.22 -14.72 27.08
N GLU A 344 -20.91 -14.91 28.36
CA GLU A 344 -21.08 -13.88 29.37
C GLU A 344 -20.09 -12.71 29.14
N THR A 345 -18.85 -13.05 28.78
CA THR A 345 -17.81 -12.08 28.40
C THR A 345 -18.18 -11.32 27.14
N ARG A 346 -18.68 -12.01 26.11
CA ARG A 346 -19.11 -11.37 24.85
C ARG A 346 -20.29 -10.43 25.10
N ALA A 347 -21.25 -10.83 25.93
CA ALA A 347 -22.36 -9.98 26.33
C ALA A 347 -21.89 -8.72 27.06
N ALA A 348 -20.99 -8.83 28.04
CA ALA A 348 -20.44 -7.64 28.70
C ALA A 348 -19.60 -6.78 27.76
N ALA A 349 -18.80 -7.36 26.86
CA ALA A 349 -18.05 -6.58 25.87
C ALA A 349 -18.98 -5.76 24.97
N ARG A 350 -20.08 -6.35 24.48
CA ARG A 350 -21.09 -5.64 23.69
C ARG A 350 -21.76 -4.50 24.48
N ALA A 351 -22.16 -4.77 25.73
CA ALA A 351 -22.75 -3.76 26.60
C ALA A 351 -21.78 -2.60 26.84
N LEU A 352 -20.52 -2.89 27.15
CA LEU A 352 -19.49 -1.86 27.35
C LEU A 352 -19.29 -0.96 26.13
N VAL A 353 -19.29 -1.54 24.92
CA VAL A 353 -19.18 -0.77 23.66
C VAL A 353 -20.39 0.15 23.47
N GLN A 354 -21.59 -0.27 23.87
CA GLN A 354 -22.82 0.51 23.71
C GLN A 354 -23.00 1.57 24.80
N GLU A 355 -22.57 1.28 26.03
CA GLU A 355 -22.95 2.03 27.22
C GLU A 355 -21.86 2.99 27.71
N LEU A 356 -20.58 2.74 27.41
CA LEU A 356 -19.49 3.59 27.89
C LEU A 356 -19.31 4.85 27.03
N PRO A 357 -19.49 6.07 27.58
CA PRO A 357 -19.30 7.32 26.85
C PRO A 357 -17.81 7.71 26.81
N LYS A 358 -16.95 6.82 26.32
CA LYS A 358 -15.50 7.00 26.25
C LYS A 358 -14.98 6.65 24.87
N PRO A 359 -13.99 7.41 24.33
CA PRO A 359 -13.22 6.95 23.18
C PRO A 359 -12.70 5.53 23.42
N MET A 360 -13.05 4.61 22.52
CA MET A 360 -12.76 3.19 22.69
C MET A 360 -12.06 2.59 21.47
N ALA A 361 -10.97 1.85 21.71
CA ALA A 361 -10.35 0.97 20.73
C ALA A 361 -10.78 -0.47 21.01
N VAL A 362 -11.50 -1.10 20.08
CA VAL A 362 -11.95 -2.49 20.19
C VAL A 362 -11.11 -3.37 19.27
N ASP A 363 -10.52 -4.44 19.82
CA ASP A 363 -9.62 -5.33 19.09
C ASP A 363 -9.89 -6.82 19.39
N ALA A 364 -9.38 -7.71 18.54
CA ALA A 364 -9.30 -9.16 18.74
C ALA A 364 -10.63 -9.83 19.19
N ASP A 365 -10.65 -10.46 20.38
CA ASP A 365 -11.83 -11.13 20.92
C ASP A 365 -13.00 -10.12 21.13
N GLY A 366 -12.71 -8.83 21.34
CA GLY A 366 -13.71 -7.75 21.38
C GLY A 366 -14.41 -7.53 20.02
N LEU A 367 -13.65 -7.56 18.92
CA LEU A 367 -14.25 -7.55 17.57
C LEU A 367 -15.07 -8.81 17.30
N SER A 368 -14.60 -9.95 17.80
CA SER A 368 -15.33 -11.23 17.70
C SER A 368 -16.61 -11.25 18.55
N ALA A 369 -16.66 -10.50 19.66
CA ALA A 369 -17.86 -10.29 20.44
C ALA A 369 -18.92 -9.45 19.68
N LEU A 370 -18.47 -8.52 18.84
CA LEU A 370 -19.30 -7.66 17.99
C LEU A 370 -19.68 -8.31 16.64
N ALA A 371 -19.09 -9.44 16.27
CA ALA A 371 -19.42 -10.13 15.03
C ALA A 371 -20.92 -10.51 15.02
N GLY A 372 -21.64 -10.05 13.99
CA GLY A 372 -23.10 -10.20 13.89
C GLY A 372 -23.93 -9.14 14.63
N HIS A 373 -23.27 -8.19 15.31
CA HIS A 373 -23.89 -7.16 16.16
C HIS A 373 -23.42 -5.74 15.83
N LEU A 374 -23.24 -5.42 14.53
CA LEU A 374 -22.69 -4.11 14.12
C LEU A 374 -23.63 -2.93 14.41
N GLU A 375 -24.91 -3.19 14.66
CA GLU A 375 -25.86 -2.19 15.16
C GLU A 375 -25.42 -1.57 16.48
N ALA A 376 -24.66 -2.31 17.31
CA ALA A 376 -24.08 -1.82 18.54
C ALA A 376 -23.10 -0.65 18.33
N LEU A 377 -22.49 -0.56 17.14
CA LEU A 377 -21.56 0.51 16.77
C LEU A 377 -22.26 1.75 16.20
N ARG A 378 -23.53 1.65 15.79
CA ARG A 378 -24.27 2.78 15.18
C ARG A 378 -24.87 3.72 16.22
N ALA A 379 -25.00 3.26 17.45
CA ALA A 379 -25.61 4.00 18.57
C ALA A 379 -24.57 4.58 19.55
N ALA A 380 -23.29 4.27 19.36
CA ALA A 380 -22.16 4.66 20.22
C ALA A 380 -21.51 5.96 19.76
#